data_AF-A0A3N2MD12-F1
#
_entry.id   AF-A0A3N2MD12-F1
#
_cell.length_a   1.000
_cell.length_b   1.000
_cell.length_c   1.000
_cell.angle_alpha   90.00
_cell.angle_beta   90.00
_cell.angle_gamma   90.00
#
_symmetry.space_group_name_H-M   'P 1'
#
loop_
_entity.id
_entity.type
_entity.pdbx_description
1 polymer ?
#
loop_
_entity_poly.entity_id
_entity_poly.type
_entity_poly.pdbx_seq_one_letter_code
_entity_poly.pdbx_strand_id
1 'polypeptide(L)' 'MKEYIIITKERNRPNPIKTQYSGNLDKDGIIEFFGLHHSDVEWYRISEVVLIEEKENGKD' A
#
# COMPACT_ATOMS: atom_id res chain seq x y z
N MET A 1 7.93 6.02 10.67
CA MET A 1 7.32 4.79 10.14
C MET A 1 6.23 5.20 9.17
N LYS A 2 6.21 4.65 7.98
CA LYS A 2 5.22 4.93 6.94
C LYS A 2 4.19 3.83 6.93
N GLU A 3 2.98 4.20 6.58
CA GLU A 3 1.89 3.25 6.37
C GLU A 3 1.50 3.22 4.90
N TYR A 4 1.30 2.01 4.38
CA TYR A 4 0.93 1.78 3.00
C TYR A 4 -0.22 0.78 2.92
N ILE A 5 -1.14 1.03 1.99
CA ILE A 5 -2.12 0.07 1.53
C ILE A 5 -1.66 -0.44 0.17
N ILE A 6 -1.45 -1.75 0.07
CA ILE A 6 -1.12 -2.45 -1.16
C ILE A 6 -2.34 -3.24 -1.61
N ILE A 7 -2.73 -3.10 -2.87
CA ILE A 7 -3.74 -3.94 -3.52
C ILE A 7 -3.06 -4.67 -4.67
N THR A 8 -3.13 -6.00 -4.67
CA THR A 8 -2.51 -6.85 -5.70
C THR A 8 -3.55 -7.74 -6.36
N LYS A 9 -3.57 -7.78 -7.69
CA LYS A 9 -4.34 -8.78 -8.45
C LYS A 9 -3.39 -9.81 -9.04
N GLU A 10 -3.52 -11.05 -8.57
CA GLU A 10 -2.80 -12.21 -9.09
C GLU A 10 -3.60 -12.87 -10.23
N ARG A 11 -2.93 -13.45 -11.24
CA ARG A 11 -3.55 -14.13 -12.39
C ARG A 11 -4.54 -15.21 -11.99
N ASN A 12 -4.14 -16.03 -11.01
CA ASN A 12 -4.90 -17.22 -10.61
C ASN A 12 -5.86 -16.97 -9.45
N ARG A 13 -6.07 -15.70 -9.06
CA ARG A 13 -7.05 -15.33 -8.04
C ARG A 13 -8.20 -14.53 -8.64
N PRO A 14 -9.46 -14.87 -8.28
CA PRO A 14 -10.61 -14.15 -8.79
C PRO A 14 -10.66 -12.70 -8.29
N ASN A 15 -10.27 -12.46 -7.02
CA ASN A 15 -10.37 -11.17 -6.37
C ASN A 15 -8.98 -10.61 -6.00
N PRO A 16 -8.79 -9.28 -6.06
CA PRO A 16 -7.58 -8.64 -5.54
C PRO A 16 -7.42 -8.86 -4.04
N ILE A 17 -6.16 -8.89 -3.59
CA ILE A 17 -5.77 -8.96 -2.18
C ILE A 17 -5.44 -7.55 -1.70
N LYS A 18 -5.93 -7.17 -0.52
CA LYS A 18 -5.57 -5.92 0.15
C LYS A 18 -4.68 -6.24 1.36
N THR A 19 -3.53 -5.60 1.44
CA THR A 19 -2.56 -5.74 2.53
C THR A 19 -2.19 -4.36 3.06
N GLN A 20 -2.13 -4.21 4.39
CA GLN A 20 -1.58 -3.02 5.04
C GLN A 20 -0.15 -3.30 5.48
N TYR A 21 0.75 -2.38 5.18
CA TYR A 21 2.15 -2.40 5.60
C TYR A 21 2.41 -1.18 6.47
N SER A 22 3.02 -1.39 7.65
CA SER A 22 3.54 -0.32 8.50
C SER A 22 5.01 -0.60 8.77
N GLY A 23 5.89 0.31 8.35
CA GLY A 23 7.33 0.08 8.45
C GLY A 23 8.16 1.21 7.85
N ASN A 24 9.43 0.93 7.57
CA ASN A 24 10.39 1.93 7.11
C ASN A 24 10.78 1.76 5.64
N LEU A 25 10.18 0.80 4.92
CA LEU A 25 10.37 0.66 3.49
C LEU A 25 9.68 1.80 2.74
N ASP A 26 10.31 2.24 1.67
CA ASP A 26 9.69 3.08 0.65
C ASP A 26 8.97 2.22 -0.40
N LYS A 27 8.49 2.85 -1.46
CA LYS A 27 7.70 2.19 -2.50
C LYS A 27 8.47 1.08 -3.22
N ASP A 28 9.75 1.30 -3.52
CA ASP A 28 10.57 0.32 -4.23
C ASP A 28 10.90 -0.87 -3.32
N GLY A 29 11.19 -0.60 -2.04
CA GLY A 29 11.33 -1.65 -1.03
C GLY A 29 10.05 -2.48 -0.84
N ILE A 30 8.88 -1.86 -0.93
CA ILE A 30 7.58 -2.58 -0.89
C ILE A 30 7.38 -3.45 -2.12
N ILE A 31 7.72 -2.95 -3.32
CA ILE A 31 7.63 -3.73 -4.57
C ILE A 31 8.49 -4.99 -4.49
N GLU A 32 9.71 -4.86 -3.98
CA GLU A 32 10.63 -5.98 -3.80
C GLU A 32 10.12 -6.95 -2.72
N PHE A 33 9.79 -6.44 -1.53
CA PHE A 33 9.38 -7.25 -0.39
C PHE A 33 8.12 -8.10 -0.66
N PHE A 34 7.15 -7.54 -1.38
CA PHE A 34 5.91 -8.24 -1.74
C PHE A 34 5.99 -8.95 -3.10
N GLY A 35 7.13 -8.92 -3.81
CA GLY A 35 7.28 -9.57 -5.11
C GLY A 35 6.33 -9.02 -6.18
N LEU A 36 5.99 -7.73 -6.14
CA LEU A 36 4.95 -7.13 -7.00
C LEU A 36 5.33 -7.07 -8.49
N HIS A 37 6.59 -7.33 -8.80
CA HIS A 37 7.14 -7.41 -10.16
C HIS A 37 7.09 -8.84 -10.74
N HIS A 38 6.63 -9.83 -9.98
CA HIS A 38 6.56 -11.21 -10.42
C HIS A 38 5.48 -11.41 -11.50
N SER A 39 5.69 -12.41 -12.37
CA SER A 39 4.83 -12.65 -13.54
C SER A 39 3.40 -13.05 -13.20
N ASP A 40 3.16 -13.57 -11.99
CA ASP A 40 1.85 -13.95 -11.48
C ASP A 40 1.01 -12.77 -10.99
N VAL A 41 1.60 -11.57 -10.84
CA VAL A 41 0.90 -10.32 -10.60
C VAL A 41 0.46 -9.69 -11.93
N GLU A 42 -0.84 -9.46 -12.10
CA GLU A 42 -1.40 -8.77 -13.27
C GLU A 42 -1.27 -7.26 -13.14
N TRP A 43 -1.60 -6.75 -11.95
CA TRP A 43 -1.47 -5.34 -11.60
C TRP A 43 -1.42 -5.19 -10.08
N TYR A 44 -0.88 -4.06 -9.63
CA TYR A 44 -0.89 -3.67 -8.24
C TYR A 44 -1.12 -2.15 -8.10
N ARG A 45 -1.59 -1.74 -6.91
CA ARG A 45 -1.69 -0.34 -6.49
C ARG A 45 -1.09 -0.21 -5.09
N ILE A 46 -0.24 0.80 -4.91
CA ILE A 46 0.33 1.16 -3.61
C ILE A 46 -0.12 2.58 -3.29
N SER A 47 -0.70 2.78 -2.11
CA SER A 47 -1.12 4.09 -1.61
C SER A 47 -0.48 4.32 -0.24
N GLU A 48 0.24 5.43 -0.06
CA GLU A 48 0.71 5.87 1.26
C GLU A 48 -0.48 6.40 2.06
N VAL A 49 -0.59 5.96 3.31
CA VAL A 49 -1.56 6.49 4.26
C VAL A 49 -0.93 7.73 4.87
N VAL A 50 -1.23 8.89 4.30
CA VAL A 50 -0.87 10.17 4.90
C VAL A 50 -1.92 10.46 5.97
N LEU A 51 -1.55 10.36 7.23
CA LEU A 51 -2.35 10.93 8.32
C LEU A 51 -2.35 12.43 8.11
N ILE A 52 -3.45 12.95 7.55
CA ILE A 52 -3.73 14.37 7.61
C ILE A 52 -4.17 14.58 9.06
N GLU A 53 -3.27 15.12 9.90
CA GLU A 53 -3.71 15.75 11.13
C GLU A 53 -4.64 16.88 10.71
N GLU A 54 -5.95 16.65 10.77
CA GLU A 54 -6.90 17.74 10.84
C GLU A 54 -6.53 18.52 12.09
N LYS A 55 -5.76 19.60 11.91
CA LYS A 55 -5.66 20.62 12.93
C LYS A 55 -7.08 21.15 13.09
N GLU A 56 -7.75 20.68 14.12
CA GLU A 56 -8.94 21.29 14.66
C GLU A 56 -8.54 22.68 15.18
N ASN A 57 -8.41 23.61 14.24
CA ASN A 57 -8.17 25.01 14.51
C ASN A 57 -9.53 25.61 14.84
N GLY A 58 -9.86 25.57 16.13
CA GLY A 58 -10.73 26.45 16.89
C GLY A 58 -11.99 27.02 16.22
N LYS A 59 -13.12 26.85 16.93
CA LYS A 59 -14.08 27.95 17.07
C LYS A 59 -14.42 28.11 18.55
N ASP A 60 -14.26 29.38 18.98
CA ASP A 60 -14.68 30.05 20.22
C ASP A 60 -15.75 29.37 21.08
#